data_AF-A0A060VYC1-F1
#
_entry.id   AF-A0A060VYC1-F1
#
_cell.length_a   1.000
_cell.length_b   1.000
_cell.length_c   1.000
_cell.angle_alpha   90.00
_cell.angle_beta   90.00
_cell.angle_gamma   90.00
#
_symmetry.space_group_name_H-M   'P 1'
#
loop_
_entity.id
_entity.type
_entity.pdbx_description
1 polymer ?
#
loop_
_entity_poly.entity_id
_entity_poly.type
_entity_poly.pdbx_seq_one_letter_code
_entity_poly.pdbx_strand_id
1 'polypeptide(L)'
;MSLIESVIPTCFKQTTIVPVPKNIKATCLYDYRHVALTSVAMKCFERLVMAHINTLIPETLDQLQFPYRPNRSTDDAISIAFHTALSHLDKRNTYVRMLFVDYSSAFNTIVPSKLITKLKILGLYTSLCNWILDFLTGRPPGGEGR
;
A
#
# COMPACT_ATOMS: atom_id res chain seq x y z
N MET A 1 7.76 20.40 -12.87
CA MET A 1 7.71 19.73 -14.19
C MET A 1 7.13 18.33 -14.09
N SER A 2 7.72 17.37 -13.37
CA SER A 2 7.24 15.97 -13.33
C SER A 2 5.73 15.76 -13.07
N LEU A 3 5.13 16.39 -12.05
CA LEU A 3 3.67 16.27 -11.76
C LEU A 3 2.78 16.97 -12.81
N ILE A 4 3.31 18.01 -13.46
CA ILE A 4 2.59 18.77 -14.51
C ILE A 4 2.60 17.96 -15.81
N GLU A 5 3.77 17.44 -16.16
CA GLU A 5 3.98 16.61 -17.36
C GLU A 5 3.49 15.18 -17.17
N SER A 6 3.18 14.78 -15.93
CA SER A 6 2.80 13.40 -15.56
C SER A 6 3.85 12.35 -15.93
N VAL A 7 5.13 12.74 -15.94
CA VAL A 7 6.27 11.90 -16.32
C VAL A 7 7.33 11.92 -15.23
N ILE A 8 7.86 10.76 -14.89
CA ILE A 8 8.94 10.58 -13.92
C ILE A 8 10.26 10.37 -14.67
N PRO A 9 11.30 11.18 -14.36
CA PRO A 9 12.63 10.98 -14.92
C PRO A 9 13.13 9.53 -14.73
N THR A 10 13.77 8.97 -15.75
CA THR A 10 14.25 7.57 -15.72
C THR A 10 15.21 7.28 -14.57
N CYS A 11 16.05 8.25 -14.18
CA CYS A 11 16.93 8.15 -13.01
C CYS A 11 16.17 7.97 -11.68
N PHE A 12 14.92 8.42 -11.60
CA PHE A 12 14.07 8.24 -10.42
C PHE A 12 13.29 6.92 -10.44
N LYS A 13 13.21 6.25 -11.59
CA LYS A 13 12.62 4.90 -11.71
C LYS A 13 13.60 3.78 -11.38
N GLN A 14 14.89 4.08 -11.26
CA GLN A 14 15.90 3.09 -10.87
C GLN A 14 15.64 2.62 -9.44
N THR A 15 15.65 1.30 -9.25
CA THR A 15 15.44 0.66 -7.94
C THR A 15 16.48 -0.41 -7.70
N THR A 16 16.91 -0.54 -6.45
CA THR A 16 17.75 -1.64 -5.99
C THR A 16 16.87 -2.64 -5.26
N ILE A 17 16.85 -3.89 -5.71
CA ILE A 17 16.07 -4.95 -5.08
C ILE A 17 16.92 -5.55 -3.96
N VAL A 18 16.48 -5.42 -2.71
CA VAL A 18 17.14 -5.99 -1.54
C VAL A 18 16.30 -7.15 -1.00
N PRO A 19 16.83 -8.38 -0.96
CA PRO A 19 16.14 -9.51 -0.35
C PRO A 19 16.24 -9.41 1.18
N VAL A 20 15.10 -9.34 1.85
CA VAL A 20 15.00 -9.29 3.32
C VAL A 20 14.39 -10.59 3.84
N PRO A 21 15.07 -11.35 4.71
CA PRO A 21 14.55 -12.60 5.23
C PRO A 21 13.29 -12.37 6.07
N LYS A 22 12.25 -13.19 5.85
CA LYS A 22 11.01 -13.20 6.65
C LYS A 22 11.23 -13.79 8.04
N ASN A 23 12.12 -14.77 8.13
CA ASN A 23 12.38 -15.58 9.32
C ASN A 23 13.89 -15.67 9.58
N ILE A 24 14.28 -15.93 10.83
CA ILE A 24 15.70 -16.06 11.24
C ILE A 24 16.45 -17.15 10.45
N LYS A 25 15.75 -18.22 10.03
CA LYS A 25 16.29 -19.30 9.20
C LYS A 25 15.61 -19.29 7.83
N ALA A 26 16.03 -18.40 6.95
CA ALA A 26 15.60 -18.42 5.55
C ALA A 26 16.37 -19.52 4.80
N THR A 27 15.67 -20.44 4.15
CA THR A 27 16.26 -21.59 3.46
C THR A 27 15.95 -21.62 1.97
N CYS A 28 14.85 -20.99 1.55
CA CYS A 28 14.44 -20.90 0.16
C CYS A 28 14.15 -19.45 -0.27
N LEU A 29 14.11 -19.19 -1.57
CA LEU A 29 13.87 -17.85 -2.12
C LEU A 29 12.50 -17.26 -1.69
N TYR A 30 11.50 -18.11 -1.43
CA TYR A 30 10.19 -17.69 -0.95
C TYR A 30 10.19 -17.15 0.50
N ASP A 31 11.25 -17.45 1.26
CA ASP A 31 11.48 -16.92 2.61
C ASP A 31 11.98 -15.47 2.58
N TYR A 32 12.27 -14.90 1.42
CA TYR A 32 12.70 -13.51 1.27
C TYR A 32 11.56 -12.61 0.79
N ARG A 33 11.51 -11.41 1.35
CA ARG A 33 10.74 -10.28 0.82
C ARG A 33 11.69 -9.45 -0.04
N HIS A 34 11.39 -9.34 -1.33
CA HIS A 34 12.12 -8.46 -2.23
C HIS A 34 11.63 -7.02 -2.01
N VAL A 35 12.48 -6.17 -1.44
CA VAL A 35 12.18 -4.76 -1.18
C VAL A 35 12.83 -3.92 -2.28
N ALA A 36 12.03 -3.21 -3.06
CA ALA A 36 12.53 -2.25 -4.04
C ALA A 36 12.86 -0.92 -3.36
N LEU A 37 14.14 -0.57 -3.29
CA LEU A 37 14.61 0.70 -2.76
C LEU A 37 14.78 1.71 -3.89
N THR A 38 14.00 2.79 -3.85
CA THR A 38 14.17 3.97 -4.71
C THR A 38 15.26 4.89 -4.16
N SER A 39 15.77 5.79 -5.02
CA SER A 39 16.75 6.80 -4.62
C SER A 39 16.22 7.72 -3.52
N VAL A 40 17.11 8.34 -2.73
CA VAL A 40 16.71 9.27 -1.66
C VAL A 40 15.85 10.41 -2.20
N ALA A 41 16.21 10.95 -3.36
CA ALA A 41 15.44 12.00 -4.03
C ALA A 41 14.01 11.51 -4.36
N MET A 42 13.87 10.30 -4.90
CA MET A 42 12.56 9.74 -5.21
C MET A 42 11.74 9.46 -3.94
N LYS A 43 12.35 8.94 -2.86
CA LYS A 43 11.65 8.76 -1.57
C LYS A 43 11.12 10.08 -1.00
N CYS A 44 11.89 11.17 -1.11
CA CYS A 44 11.40 12.50 -0.72
C CYS A 44 10.19 12.91 -1.58
N PHE A 45 10.25 12.66 -2.88
CA PHE A 45 9.15 13.00 -3.79
C PHE A 45 7.90 12.13 -3.55
N GLU A 46 8.06 10.83 -3.33
CA GLU A 46 6.98 9.92 -2.91
C GLU A 46 6.28 10.42 -1.64
N ARG A 47 7.04 10.87 -0.64
CA ARG A 47 6.48 11.43 0.61
C ARG A 47 5.63 12.68 0.35
N LEU A 48 6.12 13.59 -0.50
CA LEU A 48 5.37 14.80 -0.87
C LEU A 48 4.09 14.46 -1.61
N VAL A 49 4.16 13.56 -2.59
CA VAL A 49 2.99 13.10 -3.35
C VAL A 49 1.99 12.38 -2.45
N MET A 50 2.46 11.53 -1.54
CA MET A 50 1.61 10.82 -0.57
C MET A 50 0.90 11.81 0.36
N ALA A 51 1.61 12.81 0.88
CA ALA A 51 1.02 13.86 1.70
C ALA A 51 -0.10 14.59 0.94
N HIS A 52 0.13 14.94 -0.32
CA HIS A 52 -0.89 15.56 -1.16
C HIS A 52 -2.09 14.62 -1.41
N ILE A 53 -1.86 13.35 -1.74
CA ILE A 53 -2.94 12.35 -1.93
C ILE A 53 -3.81 12.24 -0.66
N ASN A 54 -3.20 12.23 0.52
CA ASN A 54 -3.94 12.15 1.78
C ASN A 54 -4.85 13.37 2.03
N THR A 55 -4.56 14.54 1.45
CA THR A 55 -5.46 15.70 1.51
C THR A 55 -6.68 15.57 0.59
N LEU A 56 -6.60 14.71 -0.44
CA LEU A 56 -7.66 14.50 -1.43
C LEU A 56 -8.56 13.32 -1.06
N ILE A 57 -8.02 12.29 -0.41
CA ILE A 57 -8.78 11.11 -0.03
C ILE A 57 -9.64 11.43 1.21
N PRO A 58 -10.96 11.16 1.18
CA PRO A 58 -11.81 11.39 2.34
C PRO A 58 -11.38 10.53 3.53
N GLU A 59 -11.38 11.15 4.72
CA GLU A 59 -11.14 10.45 5.99
C GLU A 59 -12.19 9.39 6.28
N THR A 60 -13.37 9.52 5.67
CA THR A 60 -14.52 8.62 5.82
C THR A 60 -14.51 7.41 4.88
N LEU A 61 -13.48 7.26 4.02
CA LEU A 61 -13.45 6.20 3.00
C LEU A 61 -13.68 4.80 3.58
N ASP A 62 -13.05 4.51 4.72
CA ASP A 62 -13.28 3.29 5.48
C ASP A 62 -12.95 3.54 6.96
N GLN A 63 -14.00 3.59 7.79
CA GLN A 63 -13.86 3.83 9.22
C GLN A 63 -13.21 2.65 9.96
N LEU A 64 -13.17 1.45 9.37
CA LEU A 64 -12.54 0.26 9.93
C LEU A 64 -11.19 -0.06 9.27
N GLN A 65 -10.65 0.86 8.46
CA GLN A 65 -9.27 0.77 7.98
C GLN A 65 -8.31 1.26 9.07
N PHE A 66 -7.65 0.32 9.75
CA PHE A 66 -6.62 0.60 10.76
C PHE A 66 -5.22 0.82 10.17
N PRO A 67 -4.72 -0.01 9.24
CA PRO A 67 -3.38 0.19 8.71
C PRO A 67 -3.31 1.39 7.76
N TYR A 68 -2.12 2.01 7.70
CA TYR A 68 -1.80 3.13 6.81
C TYR A 68 -2.65 4.41 7.02
N ARG A 69 -3.29 4.54 8.19
CA ARG A 69 -3.99 5.76 8.62
C ARG A 69 -3.28 6.36 9.85
N PRO A 70 -3.17 7.69 9.95
CA PRO A 70 -2.63 8.32 11.14
C PRO A 70 -3.56 8.05 12.34
N ASN A 71 -2.98 8.01 13.55
CA ASN A 71 -3.69 7.83 14.81
C ASN A 71 -4.53 6.54 14.90
N ARG A 72 -4.08 5.48 14.24
CA ARG A 72 -4.69 4.14 14.31
C ARG A 72 -3.62 3.07 14.45
N SER A 73 -3.93 2.04 15.21
CA SER A 73 -3.02 0.94 15.56
C SER A 73 -3.67 -0.42 15.35
N THR A 74 -2.85 -1.47 15.42
CA THR A 74 -3.35 -2.85 15.45
C THR A 74 -4.14 -3.13 16.73
N ASP A 75 -3.80 -2.48 17.85
CA ASP A 75 -4.53 -2.61 19.11
C ASP A 75 -5.96 -2.06 19.00
N ASP A 76 -6.17 -0.97 18.26
CA ASP A 76 -7.51 -0.43 17.98
C ASP A 76 -8.36 -1.44 17.19
N ALA A 77 -7.75 -2.08 16.18
CA ALA A 77 -8.42 -3.08 15.35
C ALA A 77 -8.87 -4.29 16.18
N ILE A 78 -7.97 -4.79 17.02
CA ILE A 78 -8.23 -5.89 17.95
C ILE A 78 -9.34 -5.49 18.92
N SER A 79 -9.22 -4.33 19.56
CA SER A 79 -10.17 -3.85 20.56
C SER A 79 -11.59 -3.73 19.98
N ILE A 80 -11.73 -3.19 18.77
CA ILE A 80 -13.02 -3.08 18.09
C ILE A 80 -13.58 -4.46 17.75
N ALA A 81 -12.77 -5.36 17.19
CA ALA A 81 -13.21 -6.72 16.85
C ALA A 81 -13.70 -7.49 18.09
N PHE A 82 -12.95 -7.40 19.20
CA PHE A 82 -13.33 -8.02 20.46
C PHE A 82 -14.57 -7.39 21.06
N HIS A 83 -14.64 -6.06 21.13
CA HIS A 83 -15.80 -5.35 21.65
C HIS A 83 -17.07 -5.74 20.86
N THR A 84 -17.02 -5.70 19.53
CA THR A 84 -18.15 -6.09 18.68
C THR A 84 -18.58 -7.54 18.91
N ALA A 85 -17.64 -8.47 19.05
CA ALA A 85 -17.94 -9.87 19.29
C ALA A 85 -18.57 -10.09 20.68
N LEU A 86 -17.94 -9.56 21.73
CA LEU A 86 -18.39 -9.75 23.11
C LEU A 86 -19.75 -9.09 23.35
N SER A 87 -19.96 -7.85 22.89
CA SER A 87 -21.26 -7.19 23.00
C SER A 87 -22.38 -7.94 22.25
N HIS A 88 -22.06 -8.73 21.23
CA HIS A 88 -23.03 -9.58 20.56
C HIS A 88 -23.36 -10.85 21.37
N LEU A 89 -22.36 -11.43 22.04
CA LEU A 89 -22.47 -12.63 22.86
C LEU A 89 -23.16 -12.39 24.21
N ASP A 90 -23.21 -11.14 24.70
CA ASP A 90 -24.00 -10.77 25.88
C ASP A 90 -25.52 -10.96 25.67
N LYS A 91 -25.96 -11.12 24.43
CA LYS A 91 -27.36 -11.43 24.09
C LYS A 91 -27.61 -12.92 24.24
N ARG A 92 -28.76 -13.29 24.81
CA ARG A 92 -29.12 -14.70 24.99
C ARG A 92 -29.26 -15.42 23.65
N ASN A 93 -28.71 -16.62 23.59
CA ASN A 93 -28.84 -17.55 22.46
C ASN A 93 -28.27 -17.02 21.13
N THR A 94 -27.19 -16.25 21.18
CA THR A 94 -26.45 -15.79 20.00
C THR A 94 -25.09 -16.48 19.88
N TYR A 95 -24.45 -16.35 18.71
CA TYR A 95 -23.09 -16.83 18.48
C TYR A 95 -22.38 -15.90 17.49
N VAL A 96 -21.06 -15.92 17.48
CA VAL A 96 -20.22 -15.11 16.57
C VAL A 96 -19.38 -16.04 15.71
N ARG A 97 -19.20 -15.70 14.44
CA ARG A 97 -18.25 -16.33 13.52
C ARG A 97 -17.36 -15.25 12.91
N MET A 98 -16.06 -15.48 12.88
CA MET A 98 -15.09 -14.59 12.27
C MET A 98 -14.47 -15.26 11.04
N LEU A 99 -14.38 -14.52 9.94
CA LEU A 99 -13.71 -14.94 8.72
C LEU A 99 -12.46 -14.09 8.53
N PHE A 100 -11.30 -14.74 8.49
CA PHE A 100 -10.04 -14.08 8.20
C PHE A 100 -9.65 -14.34 6.75
N VAL A 101 -9.39 -13.26 5.99
CA VAL A 101 -8.99 -13.31 4.59
C VAL A 101 -7.65 -12.60 4.45
N ASP A 102 -6.65 -13.29 3.91
CA ASP A 102 -5.33 -12.73 3.62
C ASP A 102 -5.03 -12.80 2.11
N TYR A 103 -4.54 -11.69 1.55
CA TYR A 103 -4.20 -11.61 0.14
C TYR A 103 -2.73 -11.94 -0.09
N SER A 104 -2.48 -13.00 -0.85
CA SER A 104 -1.12 -13.36 -1.27
C SER A 104 -0.49 -12.25 -2.12
N SER A 105 0.69 -11.80 -1.70
CA SER A 105 1.53 -10.85 -2.45
C SER A 105 0.79 -9.61 -2.96
N ALA A 106 -0.05 -8.99 -2.11
CA ALA A 106 -0.95 -7.89 -2.48
C ALA A 106 -0.28 -6.80 -3.34
N PHE A 107 0.95 -6.36 -3.00
CA PHE A 107 1.64 -5.33 -3.79
C PHE A 107 2.09 -5.79 -5.18
N ASN A 108 2.42 -7.07 -5.34
CA ASN A 108 2.87 -7.64 -6.61
C ASN A 108 1.70 -7.98 -7.53
N THR A 109 0.49 -8.09 -6.99
CA THR A 109 -0.73 -8.47 -7.73
C THR A 109 -1.62 -7.27 -8.10
N ILE A 110 -1.24 -6.06 -7.70
CA ILE A 110 -1.94 -4.84 -8.10
C ILE A 110 -1.83 -4.65 -9.61
N VAL A 111 -2.99 -4.50 -10.26
CA VAL A 111 -3.08 -4.13 -11.67
C VAL A 111 -3.13 -2.60 -11.77
N PRO A 112 -2.10 -1.93 -12.32
CA PRO A 112 -2.02 -0.46 -12.32
C PRO A 112 -3.25 0.21 -12.95
N SER A 113 -3.76 -0.29 -14.07
CA SER A 113 -4.94 0.27 -14.73
C SER A 113 -6.19 0.27 -13.84
N LYS A 114 -6.43 -0.81 -13.09
CA LYS A 114 -7.55 -0.89 -12.14
C LYS A 114 -7.38 0.06 -10.97
N LEU A 115 -6.15 0.21 -10.46
CA LEU A 115 -5.84 1.18 -9.41
C LEU A 115 -6.14 2.61 -9.87
N ILE A 116 -5.69 2.99 -11.07
CA ILE A 116 -5.92 4.33 -11.62
C ILE A 116 -7.42 4.63 -11.77
N THR A 117 -8.22 3.68 -12.25
CA THR A 117 -9.68 3.86 -12.33
C THR A 117 -10.28 4.14 -10.96
N LYS A 118 -9.86 3.41 -9.91
CA LYS A 118 -10.33 3.67 -8.54
C LYS A 118 -9.91 5.05 -8.03
N LEU A 119 -8.68 5.46 -8.28
CA LEU A 119 -8.18 6.78 -7.87
C LEU A 119 -8.96 7.93 -8.53
N LYS A 120 -9.33 7.78 -9.81
CA LYS A 120 -10.20 8.75 -10.50
C LYS A 120 -11.60 8.82 -9.87
N ILE A 121 -12.19 7.68 -9.49
CA ILE A 121 -13.49 7.63 -8.79
C ILE A 121 -13.41 8.34 -7.43
N LEU A 122 -12.26 8.24 -6.75
CA LEU A 122 -12.00 8.94 -5.48
C LEU A 122 -11.72 10.44 -5.64
N GLY A 123 -11.76 10.98 -6.86
CA GLY A 123 -11.62 12.42 -7.11
C GLY A 123 -10.18 12.90 -7.29
N LEU A 124 -9.20 12.01 -7.47
CA LEU A 124 -7.83 12.43 -7.78
C LEU A 124 -7.75 12.98 -9.21
N TYR A 125 -6.95 14.04 -9.39
CA TYR A 125 -6.73 14.67 -10.69
C TYR A 125 -6.13 13.69 -11.71
N THR A 126 -6.50 13.85 -12.98
CA THR A 126 -5.99 13.01 -14.08
C THR A 126 -4.47 13.05 -14.20
N SER A 127 -3.83 14.21 -14.03
CA SER A 127 -2.38 14.35 -14.05
C SER A 127 -1.69 13.54 -12.97
N LEU A 128 -2.20 13.60 -11.73
CA LEU A 128 -1.70 12.81 -10.60
C LEU A 128 -1.90 11.30 -10.85
N CYS A 129 -3.06 10.91 -11.37
CA CYS A 129 -3.32 9.53 -11.75
C CYS A 129 -2.34 9.02 -12.82
N ASN A 130 -2.08 9.82 -13.85
CA ASN A 130 -1.13 9.47 -14.91
C ASN A 130 0.30 9.41 -14.38
N TRP A 131 0.67 10.31 -13.46
CA TRP A 131 1.95 10.28 -12.78
C TRP A 131 2.14 9.00 -11.96
N ILE A 132 1.12 8.57 -11.21
CA ILE A 132 1.13 7.29 -10.47
C ILE A 132 1.25 6.11 -11.44
N LEU A 133 0.55 6.16 -12.58
CA LEU A 133 0.66 5.13 -13.60
C LEU A 133 2.10 5.04 -14.13
N ASP A 134 2.71 6.18 -14.45
CA ASP A 134 4.09 6.25 -14.93
C ASP A 134 5.10 5.77 -13.86
N PHE A 135 4.79 5.95 -12.56
CA PHE A 135 5.60 5.44 -11.45
C PHE A 135 5.56 3.92 -11.32
N LEU A 136 4.38 3.34 -11.57
CA LEU A 136 4.12 1.91 -11.45
C LEU A 136 4.49 1.13 -12.72
N THR A 137 4.77 1.82 -13.82
CA THR A 137 5.08 1.23 -15.13
C THR A 137 6.49 1.61 -15.60
N GLY A 138 7.07 0.78 -16.47
CA GLY A 138 8.37 1.07 -17.07
C GLY A 138 9.55 1.04 -16.09
N ARG A 139 9.45 0.29 -14.98
CA ARG A 139 10.62 -0.03 -14.16
C ARG A 139 11.45 -1.07 -14.91
N PRO A 140 12.72 -0.79 -15.25
CA PRO A 140 13.60 -1.84 -15.75
C PRO A 140 13.71 -2.94 -14.69
N PRO A 141 13.74 -4.23 -15.07
CA PRO A 141 14.05 -5.30 -14.14
C PRO A 141 15.35 -4.90 -13.43
N GLY A 142 15.31 -4.87 -12.10
CA GLY A 142 16.39 -4.32 -11.27
C GLY A 142 17.73 -4.86 -11.75
N GLY A 143 18.65 -3.96 -12.10
CA GLY A 143 19.98 -4.36 -12.53
C GLY A 143 20.59 -5.26 -11.47
N GLU A 144 20.97 -6.47 -11.88
CA GLU A 144 21.82 -7.34 -11.09
C GLU A 144 23.04 -6.52 -10.66
N GLY A 145 23.08 -6.20 -9.36
CA GLY A 145 24.28 -5.67 -8.75
C GLY A 145 25.37 -6.73 -8.91
N ARG A 146 26.37 -6.39 -9.72
CA ARG A 146 27.68 -7.04 -9.68
C ARG A 146 28.33 -6.84 -8.31
#